data_AF-A0A1E4RQ86-F1
#
_entry.id   AF-A0A1E4RQ86-F1
#
_cell.length_a   1.000
_cell.length_b   1.000
_cell.length_c   1.000
_cell.angle_alpha   90.00
_cell.angle_beta   90.00
_cell.angle_gamma   90.00
#
_symmetry.space_group_name_H-M   'P 1'
#
loop_
_entity.id
_entity.type
_entity.pdbx_description
1 polymer ?
#
loop_
_entity_poly.entity_id
_entity_poly.type
_entity_poly.pdbx_seq_one_letter_code
_entity_poly.pdbx_strand_id
1 'polypeptide(L)'
;MQPRSIALLQRIDTNVEQILQKFEDIFEVAIIQDKSREQLSVENLTIESDSALIIRLCEDLLSITRDLKEAWCLGTLKVTRNADEDKSEEEVRAVFDKFNELTERIAGFKDIKKVESI
;
A
#
# COMPACT_ATOMS: atom_id res chain seq x y z
N MET A 1 -14.75 14.42 11.47
CA MET A 1 -13.64 13.91 10.63
C MET A 1 -13.34 12.48 11.06
N GLN A 2 -13.07 11.56 10.14
CA GLN A 2 -12.84 10.15 10.48
C GLN A 2 -11.54 9.97 11.30
N PRO A 3 -11.51 9.09 12.32
CA PRO A 3 -10.37 8.91 13.23
C PRO A 3 -9.06 8.50 12.53
N ARG A 4 -9.17 7.81 11.37
CA ARG A 4 -8.01 7.47 10.53
C ARG A 4 -7.28 8.68 9.97
N SER A 5 -8.02 9.74 9.62
CA SER A 5 -7.40 10.95 9.04
C SER A 5 -6.61 11.73 10.09
N ILE A 6 -7.08 11.72 11.35
CA ILE A 6 -6.41 12.38 12.47
C ILE A 6 -5.12 11.63 12.83
N ALA A 7 -5.18 10.30 12.93
CA ALA A 7 -4.01 9.47 13.21
C ALA A 7 -2.92 9.61 12.14
N LEU A 8 -3.31 9.77 10.86
CA LEU A 8 -2.37 9.93 9.77
C LEU A 8 -1.68 11.30 9.80
N LEU A 9 -2.42 12.37 10.09
CA LEU A 9 -1.85 13.70 10.31
C LEU A 9 -0.88 13.72 11.49
N GLN A 10 -1.28 13.16 12.63
CA GLN A 10 -0.41 13.06 13.81
C GLN A 10 0.89 12.31 13.52
N ARG A 11 0.84 11.25 12.72
CA ARG A 11 2.04 10.50 12.32
C ARG A 11 2.96 11.32 11.42
N ILE A 12 2.40 12.09 10.47
CA ILE A 12 3.19 13.00 9.62
C ILE A 12 3.87 14.06 10.48
N ASP A 13 3.11 14.72 11.36
CA ASP A 13 3.63 15.77 12.23
C ASP A 13 4.74 15.22 13.14
N THR A 14 4.52 14.05 13.74
CA THR A 14 5.51 13.36 14.58
C THR A 14 6.79 13.03 13.81
N ASN A 15 6.67 12.55 12.57
CA ASN A 15 7.85 12.23 11.74
C ASN A 15 8.62 13.49 11.37
N VAL A 16 7.93 14.58 11.03
CA VAL A 16 8.57 15.87 10.69
C VAL A 16 9.27 16.47 11.92
N GLU A 17 8.61 16.45 13.08
CA GLU A 17 9.20 16.92 14.33
C GLU A 17 10.46 16.12 14.69
N GLN A 18 10.42 14.79 14.55
CA GLN A 18 11.58 13.94 14.79
C GLN A 18 12.73 14.20 13.81
N ILE A 19 12.43 14.47 12.53
CA ILE A 19 13.46 14.83 11.54
C ILE A 19 14.16 16.12 11.97
N LEU A 20 13.39 17.14 12.36
CA LEU A 20 13.94 18.42 12.79
C LEU A 20 14.77 18.29 14.06
N GLN A 21 14.27 17.54 15.06
CA GLN A 21 15.00 17.29 16.31
C GLN A 21 16.32 16.58 16.04
N LYS A 22 16.30 15.51 15.24
CA LYS A 22 17.51 14.74 14.91
C LYS A 22 18.54 15.58 14.14
N PHE A 23 18.07 16.50 13.31
CA PHE A 23 18.94 17.41 12.58
C PHE A 23 19.59 18.44 13.52
N GLU A 24 18.86 18.94 14.52
CA GLU A 24 19.40 19.80 15.57
C GLU A 24 20.42 19.05 16.45
N ASP A 25 20.10 17.83 16.88
CA ASP A 25 21.00 16.96 17.66
C ASP A 25 22.37 16.79 16.97
N ILE A 26 22.38 16.60 15.64
CA ILE A 26 23.60 16.49 14.85
C ILE A 26 24.45 17.77 14.93
N PHE A 27 23.84 18.95 14.89
CA PHE A 27 24.59 20.21 15.00
C PHE A 27 25.19 20.43 16.38
N GLU A 28 24.49 20.03 17.44
CA GLU A 28 25.03 20.10 18.80
C GLU A 28 26.26 19.21 18.95
N VAL A 29 26.20 17.99 18.38
CA VAL A 29 27.29 17.02 18.46
C VAL A 29 28.47 17.38 17.55
N ALA A 30 28.22 18.06 16.43
CA ALA A 30 29.25 18.46 15.47
C ALA A 30 30.27 19.49 15.99
N ILE A 31 30.06 20.09 17.17
CA ILE A 31 31.01 21.02 17.79
C ILE A 31 32.22 20.25 18.32
N ILE A 32 33.38 20.35 17.68
CA ILE A 32 34.59 19.55 18.00
C ILE A 32 35.39 20.09 19.20
N GLN A 33 35.04 21.27 19.73
CA GLN A 33 35.88 21.99 20.69
C GLN A 33 35.96 21.30 22.07
N ASP A 34 37.17 21.18 22.62
CA ASP A 34 37.49 20.60 23.94
C ASP A 34 37.09 19.13 24.15
N LYS A 35 37.04 18.33 23.08
CA LYS A 35 36.66 16.90 23.14
C LYS A 35 37.86 15.96 23.05
N SER A 36 37.84 14.88 23.85
CA SER A 36 38.81 13.79 23.76
C SER A 36 38.61 12.94 22.51
N ARG A 37 39.61 12.16 22.11
CA ARG A 37 39.52 11.28 20.92
C ARG A 37 38.44 10.21 21.09
N GLU A 38 38.25 9.73 22.30
CA GLU A 38 37.21 8.75 22.66
C GLU A 38 35.83 9.39 22.55
N GLN A 39 35.66 10.63 23.03
CA GLN A 39 34.40 11.38 22.91
C GLN A 39 34.04 11.63 21.45
N LEU A 40 34.99 12.11 20.64
CA LEU A 40 34.78 12.31 19.20
C LEU A 40 34.40 11.02 18.47
N SER A 41 34.93 9.87 18.88
CA SER A 41 34.57 8.58 18.29
C SER A 41 33.12 8.18 18.60
N VAL A 42 32.66 8.42 19.82
CA VAL A 42 31.27 8.14 20.22
C VAL A 42 30.32 9.07 19.48
N GLU A 43 30.67 10.35 19.41
CA GLU A 43 29.88 11.37 18.73
C GLU A 43 29.77 11.16 17.23
N ASN A 44 30.84 10.73 16.56
CA ASN A 44 30.77 10.36 15.15
C ASN A 44 29.78 9.21 14.91
N LEU A 45 29.75 8.22 15.81
CA LEU A 45 28.78 7.13 15.74
C LEU A 45 27.35 7.64 15.97
N THR A 46 27.16 8.59 16.90
CA THR A 46 25.87 9.24 17.14
C THR A 46 25.39 9.99 15.89
N ILE A 47 26.26 10.77 15.25
CA ILE A 47 25.94 11.49 14.00
C ILE A 47 25.54 10.52 12.89
N GLU A 48 26.27 9.40 12.74
CA GLU A 48 25.93 8.37 11.75
C GLU A 48 24.56 7.75 12.04
N SER A 49 24.29 7.42 13.31
CA SER A 49 23.01 6.88 13.76
C SER A 49 21.85 7.86 13.53
N ASP A 50 21.99 9.12 13.93
CA ASP A 50 20.96 10.15 13.74
C ASP A 50 20.71 10.43 12.25
N SER A 51 21.77 10.42 11.42
CA SER A 51 21.65 10.53 9.97
C SER A 51 20.85 9.36 9.37
N ALA A 52 21.11 8.12 9.81
CA ALA A 52 20.35 6.95 9.38
C ALA A 52 18.88 6.99 9.83
N LEU A 53 18.61 7.51 11.03
CA LEU A 53 17.25 7.72 11.53
C LEU A 53 16.48 8.74 10.68
N ILE A 54 17.12 9.85 10.28
CA ILE A 54 16.50 10.85 9.39
C ILE A 54 16.10 10.22 8.06
N ILE A 55 16.97 9.40 7.46
CA ILE A 55 16.65 8.69 6.21
C ILE A 55 15.42 7.80 6.41
N ARG A 56 15.38 7.03 7.50
CA ARG A 56 14.25 6.15 7.81
C ARG A 56 12.93 6.91 8.02
N LEU A 57 12.96 8.08 8.67
CA LEU A 57 11.78 8.91 8.84
C LEU A 57 11.28 9.48 7.50
N CYS A 58 12.20 9.86 6.60
CA CYS A 58 11.87 10.25 5.24
C CYS A 58 11.22 9.10 4.44
N GLU A 59 11.74 7.88 4.57
CA GLU A 59 11.14 6.68 3.96
C GLU A 59 9.74 6.40 4.49
N ASP A 60 9.48 6.61 5.78
CA ASP A 60 8.15 6.46 6.37
C ASP A 60 7.16 7.48 5.78
N LEU A 61 7.59 8.74 5.62
CA LEU A 61 6.79 9.77 4.94
C LEU A 61 6.49 9.39 3.49
N LEU A 62 7.47 8.87 2.75
CA LEU A 62 7.25 8.38 1.39
C LEU A 62 6.24 7.22 1.37
N SER A 63 6.33 6.28 2.32
CA SER A 63 5.35 5.20 2.46
C SER A 63 3.94 5.74 2.68
N ILE A 64 3.77 6.72 3.57
CA ILE A 64 2.47 7.36 3.83
C ILE A 64 1.90 8.00 2.54
N THR A 65 2.74 8.68 1.76
CA THR A 65 2.27 9.25 0.48
C THR A 65 1.88 8.18 -0.54
N ARG A 66 2.56 7.03 -0.53
CA ARG A 66 2.20 5.89 -1.38
C ARG A 66 0.85 5.33 -0.98
N ASP A 67 0.64 5.08 0.31
CA ASP A 67 -0.62 4.57 0.86
C ASP A 67 -1.80 5.51 0.56
N LEU A 68 -1.59 6.83 0.66
CA LEU A 68 -2.60 7.83 0.29
C LEU A 68 -2.94 7.79 -1.20
N LYS A 69 -1.93 7.66 -2.08
CA LYS A 69 -2.14 7.54 -3.53
C LYS A 69 -2.87 6.25 -3.87
N GLU A 70 -2.47 5.12 -3.27
CA GLU A 70 -3.14 3.83 -3.43
C GLU A 70 -4.60 3.90 -2.98
N ALA A 71 -4.87 4.48 -1.79
CA ALA A 71 -6.22 4.67 -1.29
C ALA A 71 -7.06 5.56 -2.23
N TRP A 72 -6.46 6.58 -2.84
CA TRP A 72 -7.15 7.46 -3.77
C TRP A 72 -7.48 6.78 -5.10
N CYS A 73 -6.52 6.04 -5.69
CA CYS A 73 -6.71 5.26 -6.91
C CYS A 73 -7.72 4.10 -6.72
N LEU A 74 -7.67 3.41 -5.58
CA LEU A 74 -8.59 2.30 -5.28
C LEU A 74 -9.98 2.79 -4.87
N GLY A 75 -10.09 3.95 -4.20
CA GLY A 75 -11.37 4.56 -3.82
C GLY A 75 -12.15 5.17 -4.99
N THR A 76 -11.46 5.54 -6.08
CA THR A 76 -12.09 6.04 -7.31
C THR A 76 -12.44 4.95 -8.31
N LEU A 77 -12.03 3.70 -8.07
CA LEU A 77 -12.58 2.53 -8.77
C LEU A 77 -14.00 2.21 -8.26
N LYS A 78 -14.87 3.22 -8.19
CA LYS A 78 -16.27 2.94 -8.45
C LYS A 78 -16.28 2.48 -9.89
N VAL A 79 -16.45 1.17 -10.10
CA VAL A 79 -16.93 0.66 -11.37
C VAL A 79 -18.22 1.44 -11.61
N THR A 80 -18.14 2.51 -12.39
CA THR A 80 -19.33 3.09 -13.00
C THR A 80 -19.84 1.95 -13.84
N ARG A 81 -20.83 1.23 -13.29
CA ARG A 81 -21.71 0.40 -14.09
C ARG A 81 -22.22 1.39 -15.12
N ASN A 82 -21.70 1.32 -16.33
CA ASN A 82 -22.20 2.15 -17.42
C ASN A 82 -23.71 1.94 -17.39
N ALA A 83 -24.46 3.01 -17.12
CA ALA A 83 -25.91 2.98 -17.05
C ALA A 83 -26.55 2.61 -18.41
N ASP A 84 -25.71 2.41 -19.43
CA ASP A 84 -26.09 1.97 -20.77
C ASP A 84 -26.02 0.44 -20.96
N GLU A 85 -25.64 -0.33 -19.93
CA GLU A 85 -25.74 -1.80 -19.93
C GLU A 85 -26.68 -2.32 -18.84
N ASP A 86 -27.87 -1.72 -18.71
CA ASP A 86 -29.05 -2.50 -18.31
C ASP A 86 -29.41 -3.43 -19.47
N LYS A 87 -28.55 -4.43 -19.72
CA LYS A 87 -28.96 -5.61 -20.49
C LYS A 87 -30.17 -6.15 -19.76
N SER A 88 -31.33 -6.09 -20.45
CA SER A 88 -32.61 -6.59 -19.95
C SER A 88 -32.36 -7.89 -19.18
N GLU A 89 -32.99 -8.08 -18.02
CA GLU A 89 -32.90 -9.32 -17.25
C GLU A 89 -33.17 -10.57 -18.13
N GLU A 90 -33.89 -10.40 -19.24
CA GLU A 90 -34.11 -11.43 -20.26
C GLU A 90 -32.85 -11.81 -21.04
N GLU A 91 -31.96 -10.88 -21.37
CA GLU A 91 -30.68 -11.18 -22.05
C GLU A 91 -29.74 -11.95 -21.12
N VAL A 92 -29.71 -11.58 -19.85
CA VAL A 92 -28.91 -12.30 -18.83
C VAL A 92 -29.45 -13.71 -18.63
N ARG A 93 -30.78 -13.89 -18.57
CA ARG A 93 -31.43 -15.22 -18.51
C ARG A 93 -31.15 -16.05 -19.76
N ALA A 94 -31.26 -15.46 -20.95
CA ALA A 94 -31.00 -16.17 -22.20
C ALA A 94 -29.54 -16.67 -22.32
N VAL A 95 -28.58 -15.90 -21.81
CA VAL A 95 -27.17 -16.33 -21.74
C VAL A 95 -27.01 -17.46 -20.72
N PHE A 96 -27.69 -17.39 -19.58
CA PHE A 96 -27.66 -18.43 -18.55
C PHE A 96 -28.23 -19.77 -19.03
N ASP A 97 -29.36 -19.73 -19.76
CA ASP A 97 -29.99 -20.93 -20.32
C ASP A 97 -29.08 -21.59 -21.38
N LYS A 98 -28.50 -20.78 -22.28
CA LYS A 98 -27.52 -21.29 -23.26
C LYS A 98 -26.27 -21.86 -22.60
N PHE A 99 -25.80 -21.25 -21.51
CA PHE A 99 -24.64 -21.75 -20.77
C PHE A 99 -24.94 -23.09 -20.08
N ASN A 100 -26.14 -23.26 -19.52
CA ASN A 100 -26.57 -24.53 -18.93
C ASN A 100 -26.71 -25.62 -20.00
N GLU A 101 -27.29 -25.30 -21.17
CA GLU A 101 -27.38 -26.23 -22.29
C GLU A 101 -25.99 -26.70 -22.77
N LEU A 102 -25.04 -25.77 -22.90
CA LEU A 102 -23.65 -26.09 -23.24
C LEU A 102 -22.98 -26.96 -22.16
N THR A 103 -23.24 -26.67 -20.89
CA THR A 103 -22.69 -27.42 -19.76
C THR A 103 -23.25 -28.84 -19.72
N GLU A 104 -24.55 -29.03 -19.96
CA GLU A 104 -25.17 -30.36 -20.07
C GLU A 104 -24.64 -31.14 -21.26
N ARG A 105 -24.46 -30.51 -22.43
CA ARG A 105 -23.84 -31.17 -23.58
C ARG A 105 -22.40 -31.59 -23.28
N ILE A 106 -21.61 -30.73 -22.65
CA ILE A 106 -20.23 -31.06 -22.25
C ILE A 106 -20.22 -32.19 -21.21
N ALA A 107 -21.15 -32.20 -20.25
CA ALA A 107 -21.30 -33.28 -19.29
C ALA A 107 -21.66 -34.61 -19.97
N GLY A 108 -22.60 -34.61 -20.91
CA GLY A 108 -22.95 -35.79 -21.72
C GLY A 108 -21.79 -36.31 -22.57
N PHE A 109 -20.96 -35.43 -23.13
CA PHE A 109 -19.73 -35.84 -23.82
C PHE A 109 -18.69 -36.46 -22.88
N LYS A 110 -18.68 -36.06 -21.61
CA LYS A 110 -17.78 -36.61 -20.58
C LYS A 110 -18.19 -38.03 -20.19
N ASP A 111 -19.49 -38.32 -20.16
CA ASP A 111 -20.02 -39.66 -19.88
C ASP A 111 -19.83 -40.62 -21.07
N ILE A 112 -19.97 -40.15 -22.32
CA ILE A 112 -19.72 -40.97 -23.53
C ILE A 112 -18.25 -41.41 -23.61
N LYS A 113 -17.29 -40.52 -23.32
CA LYS A 113 -15.85 -40.87 -23.29
C LYS A 113 -15.47 -41.88 -22.20
N LYS A 114 -16.29 -42.03 -21.16
CA LYS A 114 -16.04 -43.00 -20.08
C LYS A 114 -16.49 -44.42 -20.46
N VAL A 115 -17.44 -44.55 -21.40
CA VAL A 115 -17.94 -45.84 -21.89
C VAL A 115 -17.03 -46.44 -22.98
N GLU A 116 -16.36 -45.61 -23.78
CA GLU A 116 -15.41 -46.08 -24.81
C GLU A 116 -14.02 -46.50 -24.27
N SER A 117 -13.78 -46.37 -22.96
CA SER A 117 -12.49 -46.70 -22.32
C SER A 117 -12.56 -47.87 -21.32
N ILE A 118 -13.59 -48.73 -21.43
CA ILE A 118 -13.66 -50.04 -20.75
C ILE A 118 -13.64 -51.13 -21.82
#